data_AF-A0A6Y1IPL1-F1
#
_entry.id   AF-A0A6Y1IPL1-F1
#
_cell.length_a   1.000
_cell.length_b   1.000
_cell.length_c   1.000
_cell.angle_alpha   90.00
_cell.angle_beta   90.00
_cell.angle_gamma   90.00
#
_symmetry.space_group_name_H-M   'P 1'
#
loop_
_entity.id
_entity.type
_entity.pdbx_description
1 polymer ?
#
loop_
_entity_poly.entity_id
_entity_poly.type
_entity_poly.pdbx_seq_one_letter_code
_entity_poly.pdbx_strand_id
1 'polypeptide(L)' 'MGTRITADELYDEMCRVIGDIVMTFHDYNIEPKHIVIADALRTAMASDHGEGSELTLKAMALAIKTLET' A
#
# COMPACT_ATOMS: atom_id res chain seq x y z
N MET A 1 4.72 -1.41 -25.04
CA MET A 1 4.10 -2.68 -24.60
C MET A 1 3.40 -2.38 -23.29
N GLY A 2 2.07 -2.28 -23.29
CA GLY A 2 1.31 -2.03 -22.05
C GLY A 2 1.21 -3.35 -21.29
N THR A 3 2.03 -3.52 -20.26
CA THR A 3 1.98 -4.70 -19.39
C THR A 3 0.63 -4.66 -18.65
N ARG A 4 -0.23 -5.64 -18.94
CA ARG A 4 -1.49 -5.79 -18.21
C ARG A 4 -1.15 -6.34 -16.83
N ILE A 5 -1.30 -5.53 -15.80
CA ILE A 5 -1.27 -5.98 -14.40
C ILE A 5 -2.42 -6.97 -14.21
N THR A 6 -2.10 -8.19 -13.78
CA THR A 6 -3.09 -9.21 -13.44
C THR A 6 -3.69 -8.96 -12.06
N ALA A 7 -4.86 -9.54 -11.79
CA ALA A 7 -5.50 -9.42 -10.47
C ALA A 7 -4.65 -10.05 -9.37
N ASP A 8 -3.98 -11.17 -9.67
CA ASP A 8 -3.11 -11.87 -8.73
C ASP A 8 -1.87 -11.03 -8.37
N GLU A 9 -1.18 -10.46 -9.37
CA GLU A 9 -0.05 -9.54 -9.13
C GLU A 9 -0.46 -8.32 -8.30
N LEU A 10 -1.65 -7.78 -8.56
CA LEU A 10 -2.17 -6.64 -7.80
C LEU A 10 -2.49 -7.02 -6.35
N TYR A 11 -3.07 -8.21 -6.14
CA TYR A 11 -3.39 -8.72 -4.81
C TYR A 11 -2.11 -8.97 -4.00
N ASP A 12 -1.13 -9.63 -4.61
CA ASP A 12 0.16 -9.92 -3.97
C ASP A 12 0.90 -8.64 -3.59
N GLU A 13 0.95 -7.66 -4.51
CA GLU A 13 1.58 -6.37 -4.23
C GLU A 13 0.82 -5.60 -3.13
N MET A 14 -0.51 -5.68 -3.11
CA MET A 14 -1.32 -5.05 -2.06
C MET A 14 -1.01 -5.65 -0.69
N CYS A 15 -0.94 -6.99 -0.59
CA CYS A 15 -0.56 -7.68 0.63
C CYS A 15 0.87 -7.32 1.07
N ARG A 16 1.82 -7.24 0.12
CA ARG A 16 3.20 -6.85 0.41
C ARG A 16 3.28 -5.46 1.03
N VAL A 17 2.68 -4.46 0.40
CA VAL A 17 2.76 -3.07 0.85
C VAL A 17 2.04 -2.85 2.18
N ILE A 18 0.90 -3.50 2.41
CA ILE A 18 0.23 -3.49 3.72
C ILE A 18 1.13 -4.14 4.78
N GLY A 19 1.73 -5.29 4.46
CA GLY A 19 2.64 -6.01 5.36
C GLY A 19 3.84 -5.15 5.77
N ASP A 20 4.49 -4.47 4.80
CA ASP A 20 5.63 -3.58 5.05
C ASP A 20 5.27 -2.46 6.04
N ILE A 21 4.08 -1.86 5.91
CA ILE A 21 3.62 -0.82 6.84
C ILE A 21 3.29 -1.38 8.23
N VAL A 22 2.65 -2.54 8.30
CA VAL A 22 2.34 -3.19 9.58
C VAL A 22 3.63 -3.54 10.34
N MET A 23 4.64 -4.07 9.64
CA MET A 23 5.96 -4.33 10.22
C MET A 23 6.64 -3.04 10.66
N THR A 24 6.57 -1.98 9.85
CA THR A 24 7.09 -0.66 10.21
C THR A 24 6.44 -0.15 11.50
N PHE A 25 5.11 -0.26 11.62
CA PHE A 25 4.39 0.16 12.82
C PHE A 25 4.76 -0.66 14.04
N HIS A 26 4.94 -1.98 13.87
CA HIS A 26 5.47 -2.83 14.93
C HIS A 26 6.83 -2.32 15.42
N ASP A 27 7.75 -1.99 14.52
CA ASP A 27 9.09 -1.50 14.87
C ASP A 27 9.06 -0.14 15.59
N TYR A 28 8.08 0.70 15.28
CA TYR A 28 7.83 1.97 15.97
C TYR A 28 6.90 1.85 17.19
N ASN A 29 6.48 0.64 17.56
CA ASN A 29 5.54 0.37 18.65
C ASN A 29 4.20 1.15 18.49
N ILE A 30 3.77 1.34 17.24
CA ILE A 30 2.51 1.95 16.83
C ILE A 30 1.48 0.83 16.62
N GLU A 31 0.28 1.00 17.16
CA GLU A 31 -0.80 0.04 16.98
C GLU A 31 -1.32 0.07 15.52
N PRO A 32 -1.29 -1.05 14.78
CA PRO A 32 -1.69 -1.12 13.37
C PRO A 32 -3.20 -1.19 13.19
N LYS A 33 -3.89 -0.09 13.46
CA LYS A 33 -5.32 0.07 13.15
C LYS A 33 -5.51 0.32 11.65
N HIS A 34 -6.58 -0.22 11.07
CA HIS A 34 -6.90 -0.10 9.64
C HIS A 34 -6.82 1.35 9.13
N ILE A 35 -7.40 2.30 9.88
CA ILE A 35 -7.38 3.72 9.50
C ILE A 35 -5.96 4.33 9.52
N VAL A 36 -5.12 3.92 10.47
CA VAL A 36 -3.75 4.44 10.60
C VAL A 36 -2.86 3.88 9.48
N ILE A 37 -3.09 2.62 9.07
CA ILE A 37 -2.43 2.02 7.90
C ILE A 37 -2.85 2.75 6.62
N ALA A 38 -4.15 3.06 6.45
CA ALA A 38 -4.65 3.82 5.31
C ALA A 38 -4.02 5.23 5.24
N ASP A 39 -3.89 5.90 6.38
CA ASP A 39 -3.23 7.22 6.45
C ASP A 39 -1.74 7.13 6.10
N ALA A 40 -1.02 6.13 6.61
CA ALA A 40 0.38 5.93 6.26
C ALA A 40 0.59 5.62 4.77
N LEU A 41 -0.29 4.81 4.17
CA LEU A 41 -0.29 4.55 2.73
C LEU A 41 -0.49 5.85 1.93
N ARG A 42 -1.43 6.70 2.35
CA ARG A 42 -1.69 8.00 1.70
C ARG A 42 -0.47 8.92 1.80
N THR A 43 0.17 8.98 2.96
CA THR A 43 1.39 9.77 3.16
C THR A 43 2.52 9.23 2.29
N ALA A 44 2.69 7.92 2.22
CA ALA A 44 3.71 7.29 1.38
C ALA A 44 3.47 7.56 -0.11
N MET A 45 2.23 7.46 -0.59
CA MET A 45 1.85 7.82 -1.97
C MET A 45 2.08 9.31 -2.29
N ALA A 46 1.80 10.20 -1.35
CA ALA A 46 2.03 11.64 -1.54
C ALA A 46 3.52 12.01 -1.49
N SER A 47 4.34 11.19 -0.82
CA SER A 47 5.79 11.35 -0.72
C SER A 47 6.54 10.65 -1.86
N ASP A 48 5.86 9.80 -2.64
CA ASP A 48 6.43 9.15 -3.81
C ASP A 48 6.59 10.17 -4.95
N HIS A 49 7.84 10.48 -5.28
CA HIS A 49 8.18 11.45 -6.32
C HIS A 49 8.19 10.83 -7.74
N GLY A 50 7.46 9.74 -7.94
CA GLY A 50 7.37 9.01 -9.20
C GLY A 50 8.40 7.89 -9.37
N GLU A 51 8.94 7.35 -8.26
CA GLU A 51 9.82 6.18 -8.28
C GLU A 51 9.05 4.86 -8.11
N GLY A 52 7.80 4.93 -7.64
CA GLY A 52 6.90 3.79 -7.54
C GLY A 52 6.53 3.19 -8.90
N SER A 53 6.53 1.86 -8.99
CA SER A 53 5.98 1.16 -10.16
C SER A 53 4.47 1.43 -10.29
N GLU A 54 3.94 1.42 -11.52
CA GLU A 54 2.49 1.56 -11.75
C GLU A 54 1.66 0.51 -10.98
N LEU A 55 2.24 -0.67 -10.76
CA LEU A 55 1.67 -1.75 -9.95
C LEU A 55 1.54 -1.34 -8.49
N THR A 56 2.61 -0.82 -7.89
CA THR A 56 2.66 -0.41 -6.49
C THR A 56 1.67 0.74 -6.22
N LEU A 57 1.58 1.73 -7.11
CA LEU A 57 0.62 2.83 -6.97
C LEU A 57 -0.83 2.34 -7.00
N LYS A 58 -1.17 1.41 -7.90
CA LYS A 58 -2.51 0.80 -7.96
C LYS A 58 -2.80 -0.05 -6.72
N ALA A 59 -1.82 -0.81 -6.25
CA ALA A 59 -1.93 -1.63 -5.05
C ALA A 59 -2.20 -0.77 -3.81
N MET A 60 -1.44 0.32 -3.64
CA MET A 60 -1.63 1.27 -2.53
C MET A 60 -3.01 1.93 -2.57
N ALA A 61 -3.46 2.38 -3.74
CA ALA A 61 -4.79 2.98 -3.89
C ALA A 61 -5.92 2.00 -3.54
N LEU A 62 -5.78 0.73 -3.93
CA LEU A 62 -6.76 -0.31 -3.59
C LEU A 62 -6.71 -0.69 -2.10
N ALA A 63 -5.52 -0.74 -1.51
CA ALA A 63 -5.34 -0.97 -0.08
C ALA A 63 -6.04 0.12 0.75
N ILE A 64 -5.81 1.39 0.43
CA ILE A 64 -6.46 2.52 1.11
C ILE A 64 -7.99 2.36 1.06
N LYS A 65 -8.54 2.14 -0.14
CA LYS A 65 -9.99 1.98 -0.32
C LYS A 65 -10.56 0.81 0.50
N THR A 66 -9.81 -0.29 0.60
CA THR A 66 -10.21 -1.49 1.35
C THR A 66 -10.17 -1.25 2.85
N LEU A 67 -9.17 -0.52 3.34
CA LEU A 67 -8.99 -0.23 4.77
C LEU A 67 -9.94 0.84 5.30
N GLU A 68 -10.53 1.66 4.43
CA GLU A 68 -11.49 2.71 4.77
C GLU A 68 -12.96 2.25 4.77
N THR A 69 -13.22 0.99 4.41
CA THR A 69 -14.57 0.41 4.40
C THR A 69 -14.96 -0.11 5.77
#